data_AF-A0ABD3W7E3-F1
#
_entry.id   AF-A0ABD3W7E3-F1
#
_cell.length_a   1.000
_cell.length_b   1.000
_cell.length_c   1.000
_cell.angle_alpha   90.00
_cell.angle_beta   90.00
_cell.angle_gamma   90.00
#
_symmetry.space_group_name_H-M   'P 1'
#
loop_
_entity.id
_entity.type
_entity.pdbx_description
1 polymer ?
#
loop_
_entity_poly.entity_id
_entity_poly.type
_entity_poly.pdbx_seq_one_letter_code
_entity_poly.pdbx_strand_id
1 'polypeptide(L)'
;MAQHVGYDLIRTTEPMPRQTRFKRDRMAPITTLNRIATVASERIILMLNNTEMVKDVRLKSMNDVLRYLNGQHDDVGLSGDRGDFYRRKLAEQMYLNFSIQGVDHTNVVSVVEAVIMLERETRNTFANSKQSRDWAPSVQIDETILDILTRIAGIF
;
A
#
# COMPACT_ATOMS: atom_id res chain seq x y z
N MET A 1 -67.37 -3.17 50.24
CA MET A 1 -66.37 -4.14 49.72
C MET A 1 -65.75 -3.52 48.48
N ALA A 2 -64.58 -2.90 48.62
CA ALA A 2 -63.90 -2.20 47.52
C ALA A 2 -62.92 -3.16 46.84
N GLN A 3 -63.10 -3.37 45.54
CA GLN A 3 -62.21 -4.19 44.71
C GLN A 3 -60.91 -3.42 44.44
N HIS A 4 -59.80 -3.91 44.99
CA HIS A 4 -58.45 -3.45 44.66
C HIS A 4 -58.08 -3.98 43.27
N VAL A 5 -58.23 -3.14 42.25
CA VAL A 5 -57.62 -3.35 40.93
C VAL A 5 -56.17 -2.92 41.06
N GLY A 6 -55.28 -3.87 41.37
CA GLY A 6 -53.85 -3.67 41.29
C GLY A 6 -53.45 -3.50 39.83
N TYR A 7 -53.04 -2.30 39.45
CA TYR A 7 -52.37 -2.09 38.18
C TYR A 7 -50.99 -2.74 38.27
N ASP A 8 -50.77 -3.83 37.53
CA ASP A 8 -49.43 -4.35 37.28
C ASP A 8 -48.66 -3.29 36.51
N LEU A 9 -47.82 -2.55 37.23
CA LEU A 9 -46.84 -1.63 36.66
C LEU A 9 -45.95 -2.46 35.74
N ILE A 10 -46.03 -2.16 34.44
CA ILE A 10 -45.13 -2.65 33.40
C ILE A 10 -43.70 -2.48 33.94
N ARG A 11 -43.02 -3.59 34.23
CA ARG A 11 -41.61 -3.59 34.59
C ARG A 11 -40.87 -2.88 33.46
N THR A 12 -40.29 -1.74 33.78
CA THR A 12 -39.34 -1.05 32.91
C THR A 12 -38.25 -2.06 32.58
N THR A 13 -38.21 -2.52 31.33
CA THR A 13 -37.08 -3.25 30.81
C THR A 13 -35.89 -2.31 30.87
N GLU A 14 -35.06 -2.46 31.90
CA GLU A 14 -33.74 -1.82 31.90
C GLU A 14 -33.09 -2.17 30.56
N PRO A 15 -32.60 -1.17 29.78
CA PRO A 15 -31.85 -1.48 28.59
C PRO A 15 -30.59 -2.18 29.07
N MET A 16 -30.57 -3.52 28.95
CA MET A 16 -29.35 -4.30 29.06
C MET A 16 -28.30 -3.53 28.25
N PRO A 17 -27.18 -3.09 28.85
CA PRO A 17 -26.12 -2.52 28.06
C PRO A 17 -25.68 -3.63 27.11
N ARG A 18 -26.08 -3.52 25.84
CA ARG A 18 -25.50 -4.31 24.77
C ARG A 18 -24.02 -3.99 24.84
N GLN A 19 -23.25 -4.84 25.50
CA GLN A 19 -21.81 -4.87 25.35
C GLN A 19 -21.58 -5.24 23.89
N THR A 20 -21.56 -4.24 23.01
CA THR A 20 -20.93 -4.37 21.71
C THR A 20 -19.47 -4.60 22.02
N ARG A 21 -19.06 -5.88 22.16
CA ARG A 21 -17.65 -6.26 22.15
C ARG A 21 -17.10 -5.75 20.83
N PHE A 22 -16.45 -4.59 20.86
CA PHE A 22 -15.69 -4.08 19.74
C PHE A 22 -14.59 -5.10 19.46
N LYS A 23 -14.81 -5.96 18.46
CA LYS A 23 -13.76 -6.83 17.94
C LYS A 23 -12.88 -5.96 17.05
N ARG A 24 -11.68 -5.64 17.53
CA ARG A 24 -10.68 -4.91 16.76
C ARG A 24 -10.32 -5.75 15.54
N ASP A 25 -10.68 -5.29 14.35
CA ASP A 25 -10.25 -5.88 13.09
C ASP A 25 -8.73 -5.75 12.97
N ARG A 26 -8.02 -6.85 13.18
CA ARG A 26 -6.56 -6.88 13.11
C ARG A 26 -6.06 -6.93 11.67
N MET A 27 -6.92 -7.28 10.71
CA MET A 27 -6.58 -7.33 9.29
C MET A 27 -6.66 -5.97 8.60
N ALA A 28 -7.42 -5.02 9.15
CA ALA A 28 -7.58 -3.68 8.59
C ALA A 28 -6.25 -2.95 8.28
N PRO A 29 -5.21 -2.99 9.12
CA PRO A 29 -3.89 -2.44 8.78
C PRO A 29 -3.25 -3.13 7.57
N ILE A 30 -3.32 -4.46 7.49
CA ILE A 30 -2.76 -5.22 6.35
C ILE A 30 -3.50 -4.90 5.05
N THR A 31 -4.83 -4.74 5.11
CA THR A 31 -5.63 -4.27 3.97
C THR A 31 -5.22 -2.87 3.53
N THR A 32 -4.93 -1.99 4.49
CA THR A 32 -4.47 -0.63 4.19
C THR A 32 -3.09 -0.64 3.53
N LEU A 33 -2.14 -1.40 4.08
CA LEU A 33 -0.80 -1.58 3.51
C LEU A 33 -0.85 -2.17 2.10
N ASN A 34 -1.71 -3.17 1.87
CA ASN A 34 -1.88 -3.74 0.54
C ASN A 34 -2.42 -2.73 -0.48
N ARG A 35 -3.36 -1.89 -0.04
CA ARG A 35 -3.92 -0.82 -0.89
C ARG A 35 -2.85 0.22 -1.20
N ILE A 36 -2.06 0.63 -0.21
CA ILE A 36 -0.92 1.54 -0.40
C ILE A 36 0.05 0.93 -1.43
N ALA A 37 0.49 -0.31 -1.22
CA ALA A 37 1.41 -0.99 -2.13
C ALA A 37 0.87 -1.06 -3.56
N THR A 38 -0.40 -1.47 -3.72
CA THR A 38 -1.03 -1.63 -5.04
C THR A 38 -1.11 -0.29 -5.79
N VAL A 39 -1.62 0.76 -5.14
CA VAL A 39 -1.76 2.08 -5.77
C VAL A 39 -0.39 2.70 -6.03
N ALA A 40 0.58 2.50 -5.13
CA ALA A 40 1.95 2.96 -5.34
C ALA A 40 2.61 2.25 -6.53
N SER A 41 2.46 0.92 -6.65
CA SER A 41 2.93 0.14 -7.81
C SER A 41 2.38 0.71 -9.13
N GLU A 42 1.07 0.92 -9.21
CA GLU A 42 0.42 1.45 -10.41
C GLU A 42 0.94 2.85 -10.78
N ARG A 43 1.08 3.73 -9.80
CA ARG A 43 1.56 5.10 -10.02
C ARG A 43 3.04 5.13 -10.39
N ILE A 44 3.87 4.27 -9.83
CA ILE A 44 5.30 4.14 -10.20
C ILE A 44 5.43 3.66 -11.65
N ILE A 45 4.67 2.63 -12.03
CA ILE A 45 4.62 2.15 -13.42
C ILE A 45 4.17 3.27 -14.36
N LEU A 46 3.13 4.03 -13.97
CA LEU A 46 2.65 5.17 -14.74
C LEU A 46 3.72 6.26 -14.90
N MET A 47 4.39 6.65 -13.81
CA MET A 47 5.45 7.66 -13.84
C MET A 47 6.56 7.29 -14.80
N LEU A 48 7.04 6.04 -14.76
CA LEU A 48 8.12 5.60 -15.63
C LEU A 48 7.66 5.49 -17.10
N ASN A 49 6.44 5.00 -17.35
CA ASN A 49 5.86 4.98 -18.70
C ASN A 49 5.67 6.38 -19.29
N ASN A 50 5.30 7.37 -18.47
CA ASN A 50 5.07 8.75 -18.90
C ASN A 50 6.36 9.54 -19.16
N THR A 51 7.53 8.95 -18.92
CA THR A 51 8.80 9.60 -19.28
C THR A 51 9.05 9.64 -20.80
N GLU A 52 8.25 8.92 -21.61
CA GLU A 52 8.44 8.73 -23.06
C GLU A 52 9.80 8.07 -23.44
N MET A 53 10.52 7.56 -22.44
CA MET A 53 11.84 6.97 -22.63
C MET A 53 11.81 5.47 -22.83
N VAL A 54 10.75 4.82 -22.38
CA VAL A 54 10.53 3.39 -22.57
C VAL A 54 10.06 3.19 -24.01
N LYS A 55 11.00 2.96 -24.93
CA LYS A 55 10.78 3.18 -26.37
C LYS A 55 10.02 2.09 -27.11
N ASP A 56 9.89 0.88 -26.60
CA ASP A 56 9.31 -0.22 -27.39
C ASP A 56 8.21 -1.03 -26.68
N VAL A 57 8.12 -0.98 -25.35
CA VAL A 57 7.12 -1.75 -24.59
C VAL A 57 6.68 -0.98 -23.36
N ARG A 58 5.41 -0.58 -23.30
CA ARG A 58 4.82 -0.02 -22.07
C ARG A 58 5.02 -1.01 -20.93
N LEU A 59 5.64 -0.56 -19.84
CA LEU A 59 5.90 -1.37 -18.64
C LEU A 59 4.56 -1.82 -18.05
N LYS A 60 4.44 -3.12 -17.77
CA LYS A 60 3.20 -3.73 -17.26
C LYS A 60 3.32 -4.17 -15.82
N SER A 61 4.54 -4.30 -15.31
CA SER A 61 4.80 -4.80 -13.96
C SER A 61 5.93 -4.03 -13.27
N MET A 62 5.93 -4.11 -11.93
CA MET A 62 7.03 -3.57 -11.12
C MET A 62 8.37 -4.27 -11.38
N ASN A 63 8.34 -5.53 -11.83
CA ASN A 63 9.55 -6.23 -12.25
C ASN A 63 10.15 -5.62 -13.53
N ASP A 64 9.31 -5.15 -14.46
CA ASP A 64 9.78 -4.44 -15.65
C ASP A 64 10.41 -3.09 -15.24
N VAL A 65 9.76 -2.37 -14.31
CA VAL A 65 10.34 -1.13 -13.72
C VAL A 65 11.73 -1.42 -13.15
N LEU A 66 11.86 -2.46 -12.31
CA LEU A 66 13.13 -2.82 -11.69
C LEU A 66 14.22 -3.17 -12.72
N ARG A 67 13.86 -3.92 -13.78
CA ARG A 67 14.78 -4.22 -14.88
C ARG A 67 15.31 -2.96 -15.56
N TYR A 68 14.44 -1.99 -15.84
CA TYR A 68 14.84 -0.71 -16.42
C TYR A 68 15.75 0.10 -15.50
N LEU A 69 15.41 0.17 -14.20
CA LEU A 69 16.23 0.88 -13.21
C LEU A 69 17.61 0.25 -13.02
N ASN A 70 17.73 -1.07 -13.20
CA ASN A 70 18.99 -1.80 -13.14
C ASN A 70 19.76 -1.81 -14.48
N GLY A 71 19.22 -1.20 -15.54
CA GLY A 71 19.83 -1.23 -16.87
C GLY A 71 19.81 -2.60 -17.54
N GLN A 72 18.96 -3.51 -17.07
CA GLN A 72 18.80 -4.89 -17.57
C GLN A 72 17.68 -4.96 -18.61
N HIS A 73 17.81 -4.20 -19.70
CA HIS A 73 16.84 -4.18 -20.80
C HIS A 73 17.55 -4.25 -22.16
N ASP A 74 16.88 -4.90 -23.13
CA ASP A 74 17.41 -5.26 -24.45
C ASP A 74 17.52 -4.05 -25.41
N ASP A 75 17.83 -2.85 -24.91
CA ASP A 75 18.17 -1.69 -25.76
C ASP A 75 19.57 -1.93 -26.37
N VAL A 76 19.63 -2.86 -27.33
CA VAL A 76 20.83 -3.26 -28.06
C VAL A 76 21.33 -2.06 -28.85
N GLY A 77 22.49 -1.51 -28.48
CA GLY A 77 23.28 -0.60 -29.32
C GLY A 77 23.59 0.79 -28.77
N LEU A 78 23.29 1.11 -27.50
CA LEU A 78 23.58 2.45 -26.94
C LEU A 78 24.42 2.36 -25.66
N SER A 79 25.60 2.99 -25.66
CA SER A 79 26.58 2.97 -24.58
C SER A 79 26.21 3.90 -23.41
N GLY A 80 26.23 3.40 -22.17
CA GLY A 80 26.13 4.20 -20.93
C GLY A 80 25.31 3.53 -19.81
N ASP A 81 25.48 3.98 -18.56
CA ASP A 81 24.65 3.56 -17.40
C ASP A 81 23.24 4.18 -17.52
N ARG A 82 22.41 3.58 -18.39
CA ARG A 82 21.02 4.01 -18.57
C ARG A 82 20.16 3.75 -17.35
N GLY A 83 20.51 2.75 -16.54
CA GLY A 83 19.88 2.50 -15.26
C GLY A 83 19.92 3.76 -14.40
N ASP A 84 21.09 4.42 -14.32
CA ASP A 84 21.23 5.69 -13.60
C ASP A 84 20.32 6.80 -14.13
N PHE A 85 20.18 6.88 -15.46
CA PHE A 85 19.29 7.84 -16.08
C PHE A 85 17.83 7.59 -15.70
N TYR A 86 17.36 6.34 -15.77
CA TYR A 86 16.00 5.98 -15.37
C TYR A 86 15.77 6.21 -13.87
N ARG A 87 16.77 5.91 -13.03
CA ARG A 87 16.73 6.18 -11.58
C ARG A 87 16.57 7.67 -11.30
N ARG A 88 17.37 8.53 -11.94
CA ARG A 88 17.24 10.00 -11.82
C ARG A 88 15.87 10.50 -12.25
N LYS A 89 15.38 10.01 -13.39
CA LYS A 89 14.09 10.43 -13.94
C LYS A 89 12.92 10.00 -13.07
N LEU A 90 12.96 8.78 -12.52
CA LEU A 90 11.91 8.32 -11.62
C LEU A 90 11.92 9.13 -10.31
N ALA A 91 13.09 9.40 -9.73
CA ALA A 91 13.21 10.24 -8.55
C ALA A 91 12.69 11.67 -8.80
N GLU A 92 13.01 12.25 -9.96
CA GLU A 92 12.47 13.54 -10.41
C GLU A 92 10.94 13.51 -10.51
N GLN A 93 10.36 12.47 -11.12
CA GLN A 93 8.90 12.32 -11.21
C GLN A 93 8.24 12.17 -9.85
N MET A 94 8.86 11.46 -8.90
CA MET A 94 8.36 11.33 -7.53
C MET A 94 8.34 12.70 -6.82
N TYR A 95 9.40 13.49 -7.00
CA TYR A 95 9.47 14.85 -6.47
C TYR A 95 8.40 15.75 -7.10
N LEU A 96 8.30 15.78 -8.43
CA LEU A 96 7.37 16.66 -9.16
C LEU A 96 5.90 16.34 -8.89
N ASN A 97 5.52 15.06 -8.87
CA ASN A 97 4.11 14.67 -8.74
C ASN A 97 3.62 14.57 -7.28
N PHE A 98 4.52 14.28 -6.33
CA PHE A 98 4.13 13.96 -4.96
C PHE A 98 4.89 14.77 -3.90
N SER A 99 5.77 15.70 -4.29
CA SER A 99 6.59 16.50 -3.37
C SER A 99 7.38 15.66 -2.37
N ILE A 100 7.86 14.49 -2.81
CA ILE A 100 8.63 13.56 -1.98
C ILE A 100 10.08 14.01 -1.98
N GLN A 101 10.60 14.35 -0.80
CA GLN A 101 11.99 14.73 -0.59
C GLN A 101 12.82 13.52 -0.13
N GLY A 102 14.13 13.55 -0.38
CA GLY A 102 15.04 12.51 0.08
C GLY A 102 15.06 11.25 -0.80
N VAL A 103 14.31 11.21 -1.91
CA VAL A 103 14.45 10.16 -2.93
C VAL A 103 15.31 10.68 -4.08
N ASP A 104 16.37 9.96 -4.39
CA ASP A 104 17.31 10.26 -5.47
C ASP A 104 17.68 8.98 -6.25
N HIS A 105 18.58 9.13 -7.21
CA HIS A 105 19.02 8.03 -8.07
C HIS A 105 19.74 6.88 -7.34
N THR A 106 20.20 7.11 -6.11
CA THR A 106 20.92 6.10 -5.31
C THR A 106 19.96 5.22 -4.50
N ASN A 107 18.81 5.75 -4.10
CA ASN A 107 17.87 5.05 -3.21
C ASN A 107 16.49 4.76 -3.83
N VAL A 108 16.18 5.30 -5.01
CA VAL A 108 14.90 5.05 -5.68
C VAL A 108 14.66 3.56 -5.97
N VAL A 109 15.73 2.79 -6.19
CA VAL A 109 15.63 1.33 -6.37
C VAL A 109 15.12 0.67 -5.09
N SER A 110 15.64 1.06 -3.93
CA SER A 110 15.19 0.54 -2.64
C SER A 110 13.72 0.87 -2.36
N VAL A 111 13.24 2.03 -2.79
CA VAL A 111 11.80 2.39 -2.73
C VAL A 111 10.98 1.42 -3.58
N VAL A 112 11.39 1.17 -4.82
CA VAL A 112 10.71 0.25 -5.74
C VAL A 112 10.72 -1.19 -5.21
N GLU A 113 11.84 -1.66 -4.70
CA GLU A 113 11.97 -2.99 -4.08
C GLU A 113 11.08 -3.12 -2.85
N ALA A 114 11.01 -2.09 -2.01
CA ALA A 114 10.16 -2.11 -0.83
C ALA A 114 8.66 -2.17 -1.18
N VAL A 115 8.23 -1.52 -2.27
CA VAL A 115 6.85 -1.67 -2.78
C VAL A 115 6.57 -3.13 -3.18
N ILE A 116 7.48 -3.74 -3.93
CA ILE A 116 7.36 -5.14 -4.38
C ILE A 116 7.30 -6.07 -3.17
N MET A 117 8.17 -5.86 -2.18
CA MET A 117 8.18 -6.64 -0.95
C MET A 117 6.88 -6.47 -0.17
N LEU A 118 6.42 -5.23 0.02
CA LEU A 118 5.19 -4.92 0.74
C LEU A 118 3.99 -5.59 0.08
N GLU A 119 3.84 -5.47 -1.25
CA GLU A 119 2.77 -6.10 -2.01
C GLU A 119 2.79 -7.64 -1.88
N ARG A 120 3.98 -8.23 -1.92
CA ARG A 120 4.16 -9.68 -1.78
C ARG A 120 3.81 -10.15 -0.36
N GLU A 121 4.29 -9.46 0.66
CA GLU A 121 4.05 -9.80 2.06
C GLU A 121 2.57 -9.67 2.45
N THR A 122 1.90 -8.60 2.00
CA THR A 122 0.47 -8.42 2.26
C THR A 122 -0.37 -9.47 1.54
N ARG A 123 -0.04 -9.80 0.27
CA ARG A 123 -0.72 -10.89 -0.46
C ARG A 123 -0.51 -12.25 0.18
N ASN A 124 0.71 -12.57 0.60
CA ASN A 124 1.01 -13.79 1.33
C ASN A 124 0.23 -13.86 2.64
N THR A 125 0.11 -12.74 3.34
CA THR A 125 -0.68 -12.63 4.56
C THR A 125 -2.15 -12.95 4.29
N PHE A 126 -2.75 -12.41 3.23
CA PHE A 126 -4.14 -12.74 2.88
C PHE A 126 -4.34 -14.20 2.50
N ALA A 127 -3.40 -14.78 1.74
CA ALA A 127 -3.46 -16.19 1.35
C ALA A 127 -3.37 -17.13 2.55
N ASN A 128 -2.57 -16.76 3.57
CA ASN A 128 -2.35 -17.57 4.78
C ASN A 128 -3.37 -17.27 5.89
N SER A 129 -3.98 -16.09 5.90
CA SER A 129 -5.07 -15.76 6.82
C SER A 129 -6.35 -16.46 6.35
N LYS A 130 -6.58 -17.68 6.86
CA LYS A 130 -7.84 -18.39 6.67
C LYS A 130 -9.00 -17.59 7.31
N GLN A 131 -9.57 -16.63 6.57
CA GLN A 131 -10.79 -15.85 6.86
C GLN A 131 -10.93 -15.16 8.23
N SER A 132 -9.94 -15.26 9.12
CA SER A 132 -10.01 -14.70 10.46
C SER A 132 -9.52 -13.25 10.46
N ARG A 133 -10.45 -12.31 10.61
CA ARG A 133 -10.15 -10.88 10.83
C ARG A 133 -9.51 -10.61 12.20
N ASP A 134 -9.53 -11.61 13.08
CA ASP A 134 -9.03 -11.52 14.46
C ASP A 134 -7.52 -11.86 14.55
N TRP A 135 -6.88 -12.30 13.45
CA TRP A 135 -5.45 -12.60 13.40
C TRP A 135 -4.79 -11.91 12.20
N ALA A 136 -3.75 -11.13 12.46
CA ALA A 136 -2.88 -10.58 11.44
C ALA A 136 -1.42 -10.61 11.94
N PRO A 137 -0.47 -11.07 11.11
CA PRO A 137 0.95 -10.93 11.40
C PRO A 137 1.37 -9.46 11.30
N SER A 138 2.42 -9.08 12.03
CA SER A 138 3.05 -7.77 11.84
C SER A 138 3.86 -7.76 10.54
N VAL A 139 3.58 -6.80 9.67
CA VAL A 139 4.43 -6.47 8.52
C VAL A 139 5.40 -5.38 8.96
N GLN A 140 6.71 -5.66 8.88
CA GLN A 140 7.74 -4.69 9.22
C GLN A 140 8.12 -3.91 7.97
N ILE A 141 7.96 -2.59 8.01
CA ILE A 141 8.39 -1.69 6.95
C ILE A 141 9.03 -0.47 7.59
N ASP A 142 10.08 0.04 6.98
CA ASP A 142 10.71 1.30 7.38
C ASP A 142 9.69 2.44 7.32
N GLU A 143 9.61 3.24 8.38
CA GLU A 143 8.63 4.33 8.50
C GLU A 143 8.81 5.39 7.40
N THR A 144 10.05 5.67 7.00
CA THR A 144 10.38 6.61 5.92
C THR A 144 9.87 6.10 4.59
N ILE A 145 10.09 4.81 4.32
CA ILE A 145 9.56 4.17 3.11
C ILE A 145 8.03 4.19 3.14
N LEU A 146 7.40 3.87 4.28
CA LEU A 146 5.96 3.91 4.40
C LEU A 146 5.38 5.33 4.16
N ASP A 147 6.03 6.39 4.65
CA ASP A 147 5.63 7.78 4.37
C ASP A 147 5.75 8.10 2.86
N ILE A 148 6.83 7.66 2.21
CA ILE A 148 6.99 7.79 0.75
C ILE A 148 5.84 7.08 0.03
N LEU A 149 5.55 5.82 0.38
CA LEU A 149 4.54 5.02 -0.31
C LEU A 149 3.12 5.52 -0.07
N THR A 150 2.80 5.98 1.14
CA THR A 150 1.50 6.57 1.46
C THR A 150 1.26 7.86 0.70
N ARG A 151 2.28 8.72 0.56
CA ARG A 151 2.22 9.92 -0.30
C ARG A 151 2.01 9.57 -1.76
N ILE A 152 2.78 8.61 -2.30
CA ILE A 152 2.58 8.13 -3.67
C ILE A 152 1.16 7.58 -3.82
N ALA A 153 0.63 6.83 -2.85
CA ALA A 153 -0.71 6.26 -2.91
C ALA A 153 -1.83 7.29 -2.71
N GLY A 154 -1.54 8.45 -2.12
CA GLY A 154 -2.54 9.47 -1.74
C GLY A 154 -3.48 9.00 -0.62
N ILE A 155 -2.96 8.20 0.32
CA ILE A 155 -3.71 7.69 1.47
C ILE A 155 -3.13 8.35 2.72
N PHE A 156 -3.94 9.16 3.39
CA PHE A 156 -3.64 9.87 4.64
C PHE A 156 -4.43 9.27 5.80
#